data_AF-A0ABD5ZM31-F1
#
_entry.id   AF-A0ABD5ZM31-F1
#
_cell.length_a   1.000
_cell.length_b   1.000
_cell.length_c   1.000
_cell.angle_alpha   90.00
_cell.angle_beta   90.00
_cell.angle_gamma   90.00
#
_symmetry.space_group_name_H-M   'P 1'
#
loop_
_entity.id
_entity.type
_entity.pdbx_description
1 polymer ?
#
loop_
_entity_poly.entity_id
_entity_poly.type
_entity_poly.pdbx_seq_one_letter_code
_entity_poly.pdbx_strand_id
1 'polypeptide(L)' 'MSTDTTDTDGAGSDDLPHPERIGIGIAFGVALGAGVGAATGDLALWLGTFIALGVAMGVALASAD' A
#
# COMPACT_ATOMS: atom_id res chain seq x y z
N MET A 1 -30.39 0.49 19.81
CA MET A 1 -29.01 0.08 20.12
C MET A 1 -28.60 -0.91 19.04
N SER A 2 -28.17 -0.40 17.88
CA SER A 2 -27.62 -1.22 16.79
C SER A 2 -26.13 -0.97 16.76
N THR A 3 -25.38 -1.98 17.16
CA THR A 3 -23.95 -2.12 16.87
C THR A 3 -23.86 -2.57 15.42
N ASP A 4 -23.51 -1.64 14.52
CA ASP A 4 -23.27 -1.94 13.11
C ASP A 4 -21.82 -1.60 12.79
N THR A 5 -21.11 -2.64 12.40
CA THR A 5 -19.91 -2.70 11.57
C THR A 5 -18.76 -1.74 11.88
N THR A 6 -17.70 -2.36 12.40
CA THR A 6 -16.28 -2.03 12.18
C THR A 6 -15.99 -1.26 10.89
N ASP A 7 -16.01 0.08 10.97
CA ASP A 7 -15.33 0.98 10.04
C ASP A 7 -13.85 1.07 10.44
N THR A 8 -13.13 -0.01 10.21
CA THR A 8 -11.67 -0.07 10.31
C THR A 8 -11.27 -1.12 9.29
N ASP A 9 -10.82 -0.67 8.12
CA ASP A 9 -9.59 -1.14 7.45
C ASP A 9 -9.63 -1.01 5.93
N GLY A 10 -8.67 -0.24 5.40
CA GLY A 10 -7.96 -0.59 4.18
C GLY A 10 -8.62 -0.28 2.84
N ALA A 11 -8.44 0.97 2.39
CA ALA A 11 -8.26 1.38 1.01
C ALA A 11 -8.51 0.32 -0.10
N GLY A 12 -9.73 0.34 -0.65
CA GLY A 12 -9.99 0.09 -2.07
C GLY A 12 -9.88 -1.34 -2.56
N SER A 13 -10.83 -2.20 -2.17
CA SER A 13 -11.38 -3.14 -3.13
C SER A 13 -12.58 -2.45 -3.78
N ASP A 14 -12.60 -2.36 -5.11
CA ASP A 14 -13.79 -2.48 -5.96
C ASP A 14 -13.56 -1.80 -7.33
N ASP A 15 -13.28 -2.67 -8.30
CA ASP A 15 -13.82 -2.64 -9.66
C ASP A 15 -13.49 -1.41 -10.55
N LEU A 16 -12.25 -1.33 -11.05
CA LEU A 16 -11.87 -0.46 -12.19
C LEU A 16 -10.83 -1.15 -13.11
N PRO A 17 -10.83 -0.85 -14.43
CA PRO A 17 -10.13 -1.60 -15.50
C PRO A 17 -8.60 -1.66 -15.37
N HIS A 18 -8.07 -2.79 -14.89
CA HIS A 18 -6.65 -3.22 -14.84
C HIS A 18 -5.56 -2.32 -14.18
N PRO A 19 -5.83 -1.41 -13.21
CA PRO A 19 -4.78 -0.74 -12.41
C PRO A 19 -4.30 -1.59 -11.19
N GLU A 20 -4.82 -2.82 -11.04
CA GLU A 20 -4.58 -3.72 -9.90
C GLU A 20 -3.10 -3.92 -9.59
N ARG A 21 -2.25 -3.93 -10.63
CA ARG A 21 -0.81 -4.15 -10.51
C ARG A 21 -0.07 -3.00 -9.83
N ILE A 22 -0.53 -1.77 -10.04
CA ILE A 22 0.01 -0.59 -9.35
C ILE A 22 -0.45 -0.59 -7.89
N GLY A 23 -1.71 -0.95 -7.63
CA GLY A 23 -2.27 -1.09 -6.29
C GLY A 23 -1.49 -2.10 -5.43
N ILE A 24 -1.12 -3.24 -6.01
CA ILE A 24 -0.30 -4.27 -5.34
C ILE A 24 1.08 -3.74 -4.94
N GLY A 25 1.73 -2.95 -5.81
CA GLY A 25 3.04 -2.35 -5.52
C GLY A 25 2.98 -1.37 -4.35
N ILE A 26 1.95 -0.54 -4.30
CA ILE A 26 1.74 0.41 -3.19
C ILE A 26 1.40 -0.33 -1.90
N ALA A 27 0.50 -1.32 -1.93
CA ALA A 27 0.15 -2.11 -0.75
C ALA A 27 1.36 -2.80 -0.13
N PHE A 28 2.22 -3.40 -0.95
CA PHE A 28 3.44 -4.07 -0.48
C PHE A 28 4.48 -3.07 0.05
N GLY A 29 4.66 -1.94 -0.64
CA GLY A 29 5.54 -0.86 -0.19
C GLY A 29 5.09 -0.28 1.16
N VAL A 30 3.79 -0.04 1.34
CA VAL A 30 3.24 0.48 2.61
C VAL A 30 3.36 -0.55 3.73
N ALA A 31 3.07 -1.83 3.48
CA ALA A 31 3.18 -2.88 4.50
C ALA A 31 4.62 -3.05 5.01
N LEU A 32 5.61 -3.07 4.11
CA LEU A 32 7.02 -3.14 4.48
C LEU A 32 7.51 -1.84 5.12
N GLY A 33 7.16 -0.69 4.55
CA GLY A 33 7.55 0.62 5.08
C GLY A 33 6.98 0.90 6.47
N ALA A 34 5.74 0.50 6.73
CA ALA A 34 5.11 0.60 8.04
C ALA A 34 5.77 -0.35 9.05
N GLY A 35 6.07 -1.60 8.66
CA GLY A 35 6.75 -2.56 9.54
C GLY A 35 8.16 -2.12 9.93
N VAL A 36 8.98 -1.71 8.95
CA VAL A 36 10.36 -1.25 9.18
C VAL A 36 10.37 0.11 9.90
N GLY A 37 9.49 1.03 9.51
CA GLY A 37 9.34 2.34 10.14
C GLY A 37 8.91 2.24 11.60
N ALA A 38 7.97 1.34 11.92
CA ALA A 38 7.53 1.09 13.29
C ALA A 38 8.64 0.47 14.16
N ALA A 39 9.46 -0.42 13.60
CA ALA A 39 10.58 -1.02 14.32
C ALA A 39 11.74 -0.04 14.57
N THR A 40 11.97 0.90 13.66
CA THR A 40 13.10 1.84 13.73
C THR A 40 12.75 3.14 14.46
N GLY A 41 11.45 3.44 14.64
CA GLY A 41 10.97 4.68 15.25
C GLY A 41 10.90 5.87 14.27
N ASP A 42 11.23 5.65 12.99
CA ASP A 42 11.32 6.68 11.94
C ASP A 42 10.39 6.36 10.76
N LEU A 43 9.08 6.38 11.00
CA LEU A 43 8.09 6.10 9.94
C LEU A 43 8.19 7.07 8.75
N ALA A 44 8.51 8.34 8.99
CA ALA A 44 8.53 9.36 7.93
C ALA A 44 9.60 9.06 6.86
N LEU A 45 10.80 8.63 7.30
CA LEU A 45 11.90 8.30 6.40
C LEU A 45 11.60 7.00 5.64
N TRP A 46 11.21 5.95 6.39
CA TRP A 46 11.01 4.63 5.82
C TRP A 46 9.76 4.53 4.94
N LEU A 47 8.64 5.16 5.29
CA LEU A 47 7.45 5.21 4.42
C LEU A 47 7.75 5.93 3.11
N GLY A 48 8.44 7.06 3.14
CA GLY A 48 8.79 7.79 1.91
C GLY A 48 9.63 6.93 0.95
N THR A 49 10.65 6.25 1.47
CA THR A 49 11.49 5.34 0.68
C THR A 49 10.71 4.15 0.14
N PHE A 50 9.91 3.48 0.99
CA PHE A 50 9.20 2.27 0.59
C PHE A 50 7.96 2.54 -0.28
N ILE A 51 7.30 3.69 -0.15
CA ILE A 51 6.25 4.11 -1.08
C ILE A 51 6.86 4.37 -2.46
N ALA A 52 7.99 5.08 -2.54
CA ALA A 52 8.69 5.30 -3.81
C ALA A 52 9.09 3.98 -4.47
N LEU A 53 9.61 3.04 -3.67
CA LEU A 53 9.96 1.69 -4.15
C LEU A 53 8.72 0.90 -4.60
N GLY A 54 7.64 0.94 -3.82
CA GLY A 54 6.38 0.25 -4.12
C GLY A 54 5.69 0.77 -5.37
N VAL A 55 5.71 2.09 -5.58
CA VAL A 55 5.22 2.71 -6.83
C VAL A 55 6.09 2.32 -8.01
N ALA A 56 7.41 2.37 -7.89
CA ALA A 56 8.32 1.96 -8.97
C ALA A 56 8.10 0.49 -9.37
N MET A 57 7.91 -0.39 -8.39
CA MET A 57 7.65 -1.81 -8.62
C MET A 57 6.25 -2.04 -9.22
N GLY A 58 5.24 -1.34 -8.71
CA GLY A 58 3.87 -1.40 -9.25
C GLY A 58 3.78 -0.91 -10.69
N VAL A 59 4.49 0.17 -11.03
CA VAL A 59 4.62 0.68 -12.40
C VAL A 59 5.37 -0.31 -13.28
N ALA A 60 6.45 -0.93 -12.79
CA ALA A 60 7.20 -1.94 -13.54
C ALA A 60 6.34 -3.18 -13.84
N LEU A 61 5.56 -3.68 -12.87
CA LEU A 61 4.62 -4.78 -13.06
C LEU A 61 3.46 -4.42 -13.99
N ALA A 62 3.00 -3.18 -13.95
CA ALA A 62 1.97 -2.68 -14.85
C ALA A 62 2.49 -2.51 -16.29
N SER A 63 3.77 -2.19 -16.45
CA SER A 63 4.42 -1.98 -17.74
C SER A 63 5.03 -3.26 -18.34
N ALA A 64 5.02 -4.37 -17.60
CA ALA A 64 5.50 -5.69 -18.04
C ALA A 64 4.41 -6.54 -18.71
N ASP A 65 3.22 -5.97 -18.92
CA ASP A 65 2.10 -6.53 -19.69
C ASP A 65 2.05 -5.91 -21.09
#